data_AF-A0A0F6SEI8-F1
#
_entry.id   AF-A0A0F6SEI8-F1
#
_cell.length_a   1.000
_cell.length_b   1.000
_cell.length_c   1.000
_cell.angle_alpha   90.00
_cell.angle_beta   90.00
_cell.angle_gamma   90.00
#
_symmetry.space_group_name_H-M   'P 1'
#
loop_
_entity.id
_entity.type
_entity.pdbx_description
1 polymer ?
#
loop_
_entity_poly.entity_id
_entity_poly.type
_entity_poly.pdbx_seq_one_letter_code
_entity_poly.pdbx_strand_id
1 'polypeptide(L)'
;MKRDPERNRARSCRIAAMSRIGGTQPGTPRLALPALELLRRTAGSPRDLATKIARLARTLRALADHDALDARLSRLVALGHVERAPTRLQLVVGSIDMLRFWIEPAARDYYARRGIGFGLHQVLRVLDDPASMVDPTGFLVDRDVIIGHLMQVVHANPAYDLQLLESHEDGLEALERQVRAMLDGTHPRARSIGAIVEEPDYHARLLEYVRAFRDDPRAAHAPVRENVVASDHFRRIEQTFGTLPGAMRYFARLPTTALGAARHLLTVREFPKENF
;
A
#
# COMPACT_ATOMS: atom_id res chain seq x y z
N MET A 1 16.66 35.21 -30.11
CA MET A 1 15.96 34.18 -29.32
C MET A 1 15.31 34.84 -28.10
N LYS A 2 14.07 35.33 -28.22
CA LYS A 2 13.36 36.01 -27.12
C LYS A 2 12.79 34.94 -26.18
N ARG A 3 13.19 34.98 -24.89
CA ARG A 3 12.70 34.04 -23.87
C ARG A 3 11.28 34.42 -23.46
N ASP A 4 10.40 33.42 -23.49
CA ASP A 4 8.98 33.52 -23.17
C ASP A 4 8.75 33.83 -21.67
N PRO A 5 8.10 34.96 -21.33
CA PRO A 5 7.86 35.38 -19.95
C PRO A 5 6.87 34.50 -19.19
N GLU A 6 5.98 33.75 -19.85
CA GLU A 6 5.03 32.86 -19.16
C GLU A 6 5.71 31.62 -18.59
N ARG A 7 6.71 31.10 -19.32
CA ARG A 7 7.52 29.96 -18.88
C ARG A 7 8.34 30.26 -17.62
N ASN A 8 8.72 31.53 -17.43
CA ASN A 8 9.41 31.99 -16.22
C ASN A 8 8.47 32.18 -15.02
N ARG A 9 7.21 32.60 -15.23
CA ARG A 9 6.21 32.66 -14.14
C ARG A 9 5.85 31.28 -13.62
N ALA A 10 5.68 30.28 -14.49
CA ALA A 10 5.44 28.89 -14.09
C ALA A 10 6.61 28.28 -13.30
N ARG A 11 7.86 28.65 -13.66
CA ARG A 11 9.07 28.25 -12.91
C ARG A 11 9.17 28.94 -11.55
N SER A 12 8.89 30.24 -11.46
CA SER A 12 8.88 30.98 -10.18
C SER A 12 7.78 30.51 -9.24
N CYS A 13 6.60 30.13 -9.75
CA CYS A 13 5.53 29.54 -8.92
C CYS A 13 5.91 28.15 -8.39
N ARG A 14 6.62 27.32 -9.18
CA ARG A 14 7.15 26.03 -8.71
C ARG A 14 8.24 26.17 -7.65
N ILE A 15 9.15 27.13 -7.80
CA ILE A 15 10.21 27.38 -6.80
C ILE A 15 9.60 27.95 -5.50
N ALA A 16 8.61 28.84 -5.60
CA ALA A 16 7.90 29.35 -4.43
C ALA A 16 7.03 28.28 -3.71
N ALA A 17 6.53 27.27 -4.44
CA ALA A 17 5.85 26.11 -3.84
C ALA A 17 6.83 25.15 -3.17
N MET A 18 8.03 24.95 -3.71
CA MET A 18 9.07 24.13 -3.10
C MET A 18 9.71 24.79 -1.86
N SER A 19 9.82 26.12 -1.82
CA SER A 19 10.38 26.84 -0.66
C SER A 19 9.44 26.96 0.55
N ARG A 20 8.16 26.57 0.45
CA ARG A 20 7.25 26.50 1.62
C ARG A 20 7.30 25.17 2.38
N ILE A 21 8.17 24.25 1.97
CA ILE A 21 8.39 22.93 2.62
C ILE A 21 9.59 23.00 3.60
N GLY A 22 10.07 24.22 3.92
CA GLY A 22 11.17 24.46 4.86
C GLY A 22 10.74 24.82 6.30
N GLY A 23 9.44 24.79 6.61
CA GLY A 23 8.98 24.84 7.99
C GLY A 23 9.11 23.47 8.63
N THR A 24 9.66 23.37 9.83
CA THR A 24 9.64 22.17 10.66
C THR A 24 8.18 21.73 10.85
N GLN A 25 7.72 20.81 9.99
CA GLN A 25 6.43 20.17 10.16
C GLN A 25 6.42 19.52 11.54
N PRO A 26 5.42 19.78 12.39
CA PRO A 26 5.35 19.12 13.68
C PRO A 26 5.36 17.60 13.44
N GLY A 27 6.26 16.91 14.13
CA GLY A 27 6.38 15.45 14.02
C GLY A 27 5.05 14.76 14.32
N THR A 28 4.80 13.63 13.66
CA THR A 28 3.61 12.83 13.93
C THR A 28 3.62 12.31 15.37
N PRO A 29 2.44 12.04 15.98
CA PRO A 29 2.36 11.42 17.30
C PRO A 29 3.20 10.14 17.41
N ARG A 30 3.34 9.41 16.30
CA ARG A 30 4.18 8.22 16.13
C ARG A 30 5.63 8.43 16.59
N LEU A 31 6.21 9.61 16.34
CA LEU A 31 7.62 9.92 16.62
C LEU A 31 7.83 10.58 17.98
N ALA A 32 6.78 11.16 18.57
CA ALA A 32 6.87 11.90 19.82
C ALA A 32 6.46 11.10 21.06
N LEU A 33 5.63 10.07 20.90
CA LEU A 33 5.00 9.38 22.03
C LEU A 33 5.75 8.10 22.44
N PRO A 34 5.76 7.77 23.76
CA PRO A 34 6.24 6.48 24.24
C PRO A 34 5.44 5.31 23.66
N ALA A 35 6.08 4.15 23.54
CA ALA A 35 5.48 2.94 22.96
C ALA A 35 4.14 2.55 23.62
N LEU A 36 4.03 2.65 24.95
CA LEU A 36 2.79 2.29 25.66
C LEU A 36 1.60 3.20 25.28
N GLU A 37 1.85 4.49 25.09
CA GLU A 37 0.79 5.42 24.67
C GLU A 37 0.41 5.20 23.21
N LEU A 38 1.37 4.84 22.35
CA LEU A 38 1.07 4.41 20.97
C LEU A 38 0.18 3.16 20.97
N LEU A 39 0.54 2.13 21.74
CA LEU A 39 -0.28 0.90 21.87
C LEU A 39 -1.70 1.23 22.35
N ARG A 40 -1.84 2.10 23.37
CA ARG A 40 -3.15 2.51 23.90
C ARG A 40 -3.98 3.26 22.87
N ARG A 41 -3.38 4.22 22.17
CA ARG A 41 -4.06 5.02 21.13
C ARG A 41 -4.48 4.15 19.94
N THR A 42 -3.63 3.23 19.55
CA THR A 42 -3.87 2.34 18.42
C THR A 42 -4.94 1.30 18.76
N ALA A 43 -4.91 0.70 19.95
CA ALA A 43 -5.93 -0.25 20.41
C ALA A 43 -7.33 0.39 20.45
N GLY A 44 -7.42 1.61 20.98
CA GLY A 44 -8.69 2.33 21.12
C GLY A 44 -9.51 1.85 22.31
N SER A 45 -10.82 2.08 22.26
CA SER A 45 -11.78 1.65 23.27
C SER A 45 -12.18 0.17 23.08
N PRO A 46 -12.82 -0.47 24.08
CA PRO A 46 -13.38 -1.82 23.91
C PRO A 46 -14.34 -1.95 22.72
N ARG A 47 -15.09 -0.88 22.40
CA ARG A 47 -15.97 -0.83 21.23
C ARG A 47 -15.19 -0.85 19.91
N ASP A 48 -14.05 -0.16 19.87
CA ASP A 48 -13.17 -0.16 18.70
C ASP A 48 -12.57 -1.55 18.48
N LEU A 49 -12.12 -2.20 19.56
CA LEU A 49 -11.63 -3.58 19.51
C LEU A 49 -12.70 -4.55 19.00
N ALA A 50 -13.93 -4.46 19.50
CA ALA A 50 -15.05 -5.28 19.00
C ALA A 50 -15.30 -5.06 17.50
N THR A 51 -15.20 -3.81 17.03
CA THR A 51 -15.36 -3.47 15.61
C THR A 51 -14.25 -4.07 14.75
N LYS A 52 -12.99 -4.03 15.23
CA LYS A 52 -11.83 -4.64 14.56
C LYS A 52 -11.93 -6.16 14.49
N ILE A 53 -12.35 -6.81 15.58
CA ILE A 53 -12.59 -8.26 15.60
C ILE A 53 -13.71 -8.64 14.63
N ALA A 54 -14.82 -7.90 14.62
CA ALA A 54 -15.91 -8.14 13.68
C ALA A 54 -15.45 -7.99 12.22
N ARG A 55 -14.57 -7.02 11.91
CA ARG A 55 -13.96 -6.87 10.59
C ARG A 55 -13.06 -8.05 10.25
N LEU A 56 -12.17 -8.45 11.15
CA LEU A 56 -11.33 -9.63 10.98
C LEU A 56 -12.16 -10.87 10.69
N ALA A 57 -13.24 -11.10 11.43
CA ALA A 57 -14.13 -12.25 11.21
C ALA A 57 -14.86 -12.20 9.85
N ARG A 58 -15.14 -11.01 9.30
CA ARG A 58 -15.67 -10.87 7.93
C ARG A 58 -14.59 -11.18 6.90
N THR A 59 -13.39 -10.62 7.06
CA THR A 59 -12.25 -10.88 6.17
C THR A 59 -11.88 -12.36 6.14
N LEU A 60 -11.84 -13.02 7.30
CA LEU A 60 -11.57 -14.47 7.37
C LEU A 60 -12.62 -15.30 6.63
N ARG A 61 -13.89 -14.87 6.63
CA ARG A 61 -14.94 -15.51 5.83
C ARG A 61 -14.79 -15.21 4.34
N ALA A 62 -14.42 -13.99 3.97
CA ALA A 62 -14.19 -13.60 2.59
C ALA A 62 -13.01 -14.36 1.95
N LEU A 63 -12.00 -14.75 2.73
CA LEU A 63 -10.89 -15.60 2.25
C LEU A 63 -11.34 -16.97 1.74
N ALA A 64 -12.47 -17.48 2.25
CA ALA A 64 -13.06 -18.74 1.80
C ALA A 64 -14.02 -18.56 0.61
N ASP A 65 -14.32 -17.32 0.22
CA ASP A 65 -15.24 -17.01 -0.88
C ASP A 65 -14.50 -17.04 -2.22
N HIS A 66 -14.54 -18.21 -2.83
CA HIS A 66 -13.91 -18.47 -4.11
C HIS A 66 -14.54 -17.69 -5.27
N ASP A 67 -15.86 -17.53 -5.25
CA ASP A 67 -16.59 -16.85 -6.33
C ASP A 67 -16.30 -15.35 -6.32
N ALA A 68 -16.18 -14.76 -5.13
CA ALA A 68 -15.77 -13.36 -4.98
C ALA A 68 -14.36 -13.10 -5.53
N LEU A 69 -13.40 -14.00 -5.29
CA LEU A 69 -12.05 -13.89 -5.86
C LEU A 69 -12.11 -13.96 -7.39
N ASP A 70 -12.80 -14.95 -7.93
CA ASP A 70 -12.88 -15.18 -9.38
C ASP A 70 -13.58 -13.99 -10.08
N ALA A 71 -14.60 -13.39 -9.45
CA ALA A 71 -15.25 -12.17 -9.92
C ALA A 71 -14.31 -10.95 -9.93
N ARG A 72 -13.52 -10.75 -8.87
CA ARG A 72 -12.54 -9.66 -8.79
C ARG A 72 -11.45 -9.79 -9.86
N LEU A 73 -10.89 -11.00 -10.02
CA LEU A 73 -9.89 -11.28 -11.07
C LEU A 73 -10.49 -11.05 -12.46
N SER A 74 -11.72 -11.52 -12.71
CA SER A 74 -12.41 -11.30 -13.99
C SER A 74 -12.60 -9.83 -14.29
N ARG A 75 -12.95 -9.02 -13.28
CA ARG A 75 -13.03 -7.56 -13.42
C ARG A 75 -11.67 -6.94 -13.73
N LEU A 76 -10.61 -7.35 -13.03
CA LEU A 76 -9.25 -6.85 -13.29
C LEU A 76 -8.74 -7.22 -14.69
N VAL A 77 -9.11 -8.39 -15.21
CA VAL A 77 -8.88 -8.77 -16.62
C VAL A 77 -9.66 -7.85 -17.55
N ALA A 78 -10.96 -7.62 -17.29
CA ALA A 78 -11.80 -6.75 -18.11
C ALA A 78 -11.30 -5.29 -18.14
N LEU A 79 -10.72 -4.81 -17.05
CA LEU A 79 -10.07 -3.50 -16.96
C LEU A 79 -8.69 -3.44 -17.65
N GLY A 80 -8.17 -4.59 -18.11
CA GLY A 80 -6.86 -4.67 -18.77
C GLY A 80 -5.67 -4.65 -17.80
N HIS A 81 -5.89 -4.76 -16.49
CA HIS A 81 -4.81 -4.86 -15.51
C HIS A 81 -4.15 -6.23 -15.51
N VAL A 82 -4.87 -7.26 -15.97
CA VAL A 82 -4.40 -8.65 -15.91
C VAL A 82 -4.56 -9.30 -17.29
N GLU A 83 -3.44 -9.60 -17.94
CA GLU A 83 -3.44 -10.29 -19.24
C GLU A 83 -3.85 -11.77 -19.09
N ARG A 84 -3.33 -12.42 -18.06
CA ARG A 84 -3.65 -13.81 -17.72
C ARG A 84 -3.82 -13.94 -16.21
N ALA A 85 -5.02 -14.37 -15.80
CA ALA A 85 -5.29 -14.64 -14.39
C ALA A 85 -4.36 -15.76 -13.86
N PRO A 86 -3.61 -15.52 -12.76
CA PRO A 86 -2.86 -16.57 -12.10
C PRO A 86 -3.81 -17.61 -11.50
N THR A 87 -3.36 -18.85 -11.37
CA THR A 87 -4.09 -19.85 -10.58
C THR A 87 -4.05 -19.47 -9.09
N ARG A 88 -4.96 -20.03 -8.28
CA ARG A 88 -4.95 -19.79 -6.82
C ARG A 88 -3.62 -20.14 -6.17
N LEU A 89 -2.99 -21.24 -6.60
CA LEU A 89 -1.67 -21.62 -6.11
C LEU A 89 -0.61 -20.57 -6.48
N GLN A 90 -0.66 -20.05 -7.71
CA GLN A 90 0.23 -18.98 -8.15
C GLN A 90 0.02 -17.68 -7.38
N LEU A 91 -1.23 -17.31 -7.05
CA LEU A 91 -1.53 -16.17 -6.17
C LEU A 91 -0.90 -16.36 -4.78
N VAL A 92 -1.02 -17.55 -4.19
CA VAL A 92 -0.43 -17.85 -2.88
C VAL A 92 1.09 -17.77 -2.91
N VAL A 93 1.73 -18.50 -3.84
CA VAL A 93 3.21 -18.51 -3.96
C VAL A 93 3.72 -17.11 -4.29
N GLY A 94 3.05 -16.42 -5.20
CA GLY A 94 3.38 -15.06 -5.59
C GLY A 94 3.26 -14.06 -4.46
N SER A 95 2.21 -14.17 -3.65
CA SER A 95 2.03 -13.34 -2.46
C SER A 95 3.13 -13.57 -1.43
N ILE A 96 3.56 -14.83 -1.26
CA ILE A 96 4.71 -15.16 -0.40
C ILE A 96 5.99 -14.52 -0.94
N ASP A 97 6.24 -14.57 -2.24
CA ASP A 97 7.43 -13.96 -2.83
C ASP A 97 7.41 -12.43 -2.79
N MET A 98 6.25 -11.82 -3.05
CA MET A 98 6.06 -10.37 -2.88
C MET A 98 6.32 -9.97 -1.42
N LEU A 99 5.89 -10.77 -0.44
CA LEU A 99 6.22 -10.52 0.96
C LEU A 99 7.73 -10.63 1.23
N ARG A 100 8.37 -11.70 0.76
CA ARG A 100 9.78 -12.05 1.05
C ARG A 100 10.78 -11.12 0.37
N PHE A 101 10.47 -10.66 -0.85
CA PHE A 101 11.42 -9.92 -1.67
C PHE A 101 11.10 -8.43 -1.76
N TRP A 102 9.85 -8.04 -1.57
CA TRP A 102 9.41 -6.66 -1.76
C TRP A 102 8.91 -6.01 -0.47
N ILE A 103 7.77 -6.47 0.05
CA ILE A 103 7.04 -5.77 1.12
C ILE A 103 7.89 -5.70 2.39
N GLU A 104 8.37 -6.84 2.89
CA GLU A 104 9.09 -6.89 4.15
C GLU A 104 10.48 -6.22 4.06
N PRO A 105 11.33 -6.53 3.07
CA PRO A 105 12.66 -5.93 2.99
C PRO A 105 12.62 -4.41 2.78
N ALA A 106 11.74 -3.92 1.89
CA ALA A 106 11.61 -2.48 1.64
C ALA A 106 11.04 -1.73 2.85
N ALA A 107 10.12 -2.35 3.61
CA ALA A 107 9.62 -1.81 4.86
C ALA A 107 10.70 -1.78 5.95
N ARG A 108 11.43 -2.88 6.15
CA ARG A 108 12.48 -2.96 7.17
C ARG A 108 13.59 -1.94 6.94
N ASP A 109 14.08 -1.82 5.70
CA ASP A 109 15.10 -0.82 5.34
C ASP A 109 14.60 0.61 5.59
N TYR A 110 13.37 0.91 5.19
CA TYR A 110 12.77 2.22 5.43
C TYR A 110 12.64 2.57 6.92
N TYR A 111 12.09 1.67 7.74
CA TYR A 111 11.93 1.95 9.17
C TYR A 111 13.28 2.06 9.87
N ALA A 112 14.28 1.26 9.47
CA ALA A 112 15.63 1.35 10.00
C ALA A 112 16.25 2.74 9.75
N ARG A 113 16.11 3.28 8.53
CA ARG A 113 16.60 4.64 8.18
C ARG A 113 15.92 5.76 8.97
N ARG A 114 14.69 5.55 9.42
CA ARG A 114 13.94 6.49 10.25
C ARG A 114 14.11 6.28 11.76
N GLY A 115 14.91 5.30 12.18
CA GLY A 115 15.06 4.95 13.60
C GLY A 115 13.78 4.38 14.23
N ILE A 116 12.87 3.82 13.41
CA ILE A 116 11.61 3.25 13.86
C ILE A 116 11.78 1.75 14.05
N GLY A 117 11.45 1.24 15.25
CA GLY A 117 11.47 -0.19 15.51
C GLY A 117 10.44 -0.95 14.69
N PHE A 118 10.90 -1.82 13.78
CA PHE A 118 10.04 -2.63 12.90
C PHE A 118 9.03 -3.47 13.68
N GLY A 119 9.48 -4.20 14.70
CA GLY A 119 8.60 -5.07 15.50
C GLY A 119 7.45 -4.31 16.17
N LEU A 120 7.74 -3.17 16.80
CA LEU A 120 6.70 -2.32 17.40
C LEU A 120 5.75 -1.79 16.33
N HIS A 121 6.24 -1.38 15.16
CA HIS A 121 5.40 -0.92 14.07
C HIS A 121 4.41 -2.01 13.62
N GLN A 122 4.87 -3.26 13.47
CA GLN A 122 4.00 -4.38 13.12
C GLN A 122 2.94 -4.66 14.19
N VAL A 123 3.28 -4.56 15.48
CA VAL A 123 2.30 -4.68 16.58
C VAL A 123 1.23 -3.59 16.48
N LEU A 124 1.62 -2.34 16.22
CA LEU A 124 0.66 -1.25 16.07
C LEU A 124 -0.26 -1.50 14.87
N ARG A 125 0.25 -1.94 13.72
CA ARG A 125 -0.58 -2.30 12.56
C ARG A 125 -1.61 -3.38 12.90
N VAL A 126 -1.19 -4.46 13.57
CA VAL A 126 -2.10 -5.52 14.01
C VAL A 126 -3.17 -4.99 14.96
N LEU A 127 -2.81 -4.09 15.88
CA LEU A 127 -3.75 -3.50 16.83
C LEU A 127 -4.74 -2.54 16.16
N ASP A 128 -4.37 -1.86 15.08
CA ASP A 128 -5.27 -0.97 14.35
C ASP A 128 -6.22 -1.74 13.44
N ASP A 129 -5.68 -2.68 12.65
CA ASP A 129 -6.48 -3.44 11.69
C ASP A 129 -5.90 -4.84 11.45
N PRO A 130 -6.24 -5.82 12.29
CA PRO A 130 -5.73 -7.17 12.13
C PRO A 130 -6.19 -7.81 10.82
N ALA A 131 -7.31 -7.35 10.24
CA ALA A 131 -7.80 -7.81 8.94
C ALA A 131 -6.81 -7.49 7.80
N SER A 132 -6.12 -6.35 7.87
CA SER A 132 -5.13 -5.93 6.87
C SER A 132 -3.84 -6.76 6.88
N MET A 133 -3.68 -7.63 7.88
CA MET A 133 -2.50 -8.48 8.06
C MET A 133 -2.71 -9.91 7.58
N VAL A 134 -3.97 -10.32 7.33
CA VAL A 134 -4.29 -11.71 6.95
C VAL A 134 -3.97 -11.98 5.48
N ASP A 135 -4.17 -10.98 4.62
CA ASP A 135 -3.83 -11.06 3.20
C ASP A 135 -3.04 -9.79 2.82
N PRO A 136 -1.69 -9.86 2.87
CA PRO A 136 -0.83 -8.71 2.63
C PRO A 136 -0.78 -8.27 1.16
N THR A 137 -1.38 -9.01 0.23
CA THR A 137 -1.50 -8.63 -1.18
C THR A 137 -2.90 -8.17 -1.58
N GLY A 138 -3.87 -8.28 -0.66
CA GLY A 138 -5.17 -7.62 -0.72
C GLY A 138 -6.23 -8.24 -1.64
N PHE A 139 -5.94 -9.33 -2.34
CA PHE A 139 -6.89 -9.94 -3.28
C PHE A 139 -8.20 -10.42 -2.66
N LEU A 140 -8.11 -10.87 -1.41
CA LEU A 140 -9.17 -11.59 -0.72
C LEU A 140 -9.84 -10.76 0.37
N VAL A 141 -9.38 -9.52 0.56
CA VAL A 141 -9.94 -8.61 1.57
C VAL A 141 -10.99 -7.69 0.97
N ASP A 142 -11.87 -7.15 1.80
CA ASP A 142 -12.86 -6.18 1.36
C ASP A 142 -12.22 -4.82 1.03
N ARG A 143 -12.89 -4.04 0.19
CA ARG A 143 -12.53 -2.66 -0.19
C ARG A 143 -12.03 -1.82 1.00
N ASP A 144 -12.77 -1.82 2.12
CA ASP A 144 -12.44 -1.00 3.29
C ASP A 144 -11.19 -1.49 4.04
N VAL A 145 -10.80 -2.76 3.88
CA VAL A 145 -9.54 -3.29 4.42
C VAL A 145 -8.36 -2.78 3.58
N ILE A 146 -8.48 -2.76 2.25
CA ILE A 146 -7.47 -2.19 1.35
C ILE A 146 -7.31 -0.69 1.63
N ILE A 147 -8.42 0.06 1.72
CA ILE A 147 -8.39 1.49 2.05
C ILE A 147 -7.77 1.72 3.43
N GLY A 148 -8.15 0.91 4.42
CA GLY A 148 -7.57 0.94 5.75
C GLY A 148 -6.06 0.68 5.74
N HIS A 149 -5.58 -0.26 4.93
CA HIS A 149 -4.16 -0.55 4.74
C HIS A 149 -3.44 0.65 4.13
N LEU A 150 -3.98 1.19 3.04
CA LEU A 150 -3.48 2.37 2.34
C LEU A 150 -3.27 3.56 3.29
N MET A 151 -4.16 3.76 4.25
CA MET A 151 -4.05 4.86 5.21
C MET A 151 -3.12 4.57 6.39
N GLN A 152 -2.77 3.31 6.68
CA GLN A 152 -2.01 2.91 7.88
C GLN A 152 -0.50 2.94 7.72
N VAL A 153 0.01 2.75 6.51
CA VAL A 153 1.45 2.69 6.26
C VAL A 153 1.83 3.60 5.12
N VAL A 154 3.01 4.21 5.19
CA VAL A 154 3.59 4.87 4.03
C VAL A 154 3.96 3.79 3.02
N HIS A 155 3.40 3.76 1.81
CA HIS A 155 3.62 2.63 0.88
C HIS A 155 4.98 2.73 0.19
N ALA A 156 5.55 1.58 -0.18
CA ALA A 156 6.73 1.54 -1.06
C ALA A 156 6.37 2.08 -2.45
N ASN A 157 5.25 1.60 -3.00
CA ASN A 157 4.54 2.18 -4.14
C ASN A 157 3.03 1.90 -3.94
N PRO A 158 2.15 2.91 -3.86
CA PRO A 158 0.71 2.70 -3.67
C PRO A 158 -0.06 2.35 -4.96
N ALA A 159 0.58 2.33 -6.13
CA ALA A 159 -0.09 2.09 -7.41
C ALA A 159 -0.77 0.73 -7.47
N TYR A 160 -0.11 -0.31 -6.95
CA TYR A 160 -0.68 -1.65 -6.83
C TYR A 160 -2.05 -1.64 -6.13
N ASP A 161 -2.15 -0.97 -4.97
CA ASP A 161 -3.39 -0.96 -4.16
C ASP A 161 -4.50 -0.15 -4.82
N LEU A 162 -4.18 0.95 -5.52
CA LEU A 162 -5.18 1.72 -6.28
C LEU A 162 -5.73 0.90 -7.45
N GLN A 163 -4.86 0.21 -8.20
CA GLN A 163 -5.28 -0.68 -9.29
C GLN A 163 -6.11 -1.85 -8.77
N LEU A 164 -5.76 -2.38 -7.59
CA LEU A 164 -6.54 -3.41 -6.93
C LEU A 164 -7.92 -2.89 -6.49
N LEU A 165 -8.01 -1.65 -6.01
CA LEU A 165 -9.29 -1.02 -5.65
C LEU A 165 -10.24 -0.85 -6.83
N GLU A 166 -9.74 -0.77 -8.06
CA GLU A 166 -10.61 -0.75 -9.26
C GLU A 166 -11.39 -2.05 -9.46
N SER A 167 -11.01 -3.15 -8.80
CA SER A 167 -11.83 -4.37 -8.70
C SER A 167 -13.11 -4.19 -7.88
N HIS A 168 -13.28 -3.05 -7.20
CA HIS A 168 -14.50 -2.63 -6.53
C HIS A 168 -15.14 -1.46 -7.28
N GLU A 169 -16.46 -1.48 -7.44
CA GLU A 169 -17.19 -0.51 -8.26
C GLU A 169 -16.98 0.96 -7.84
N ASP A 170 -16.89 1.23 -6.54
CA ASP A 170 -16.66 2.57 -5.96
C ASP A 170 -15.34 2.66 -5.18
N GLY A 171 -14.38 1.78 -5.48
CA GLY A 171 -13.15 1.61 -4.70
C GLY A 171 -12.33 2.88 -4.54
N LEU A 172 -12.09 3.59 -5.65
CA LEU A 172 -11.29 4.81 -5.68
C LEU A 172 -12.05 6.01 -5.09
N GLU A 173 -13.36 6.11 -5.33
CA GLU A 173 -14.22 7.13 -4.72
C GLU A 173 -14.25 6.98 -3.20
N ALA A 174 -14.36 5.74 -2.71
CA ALA A 174 -14.34 5.43 -1.29
C ALA A 174 -12.99 5.76 -0.65
N LEU A 175 -11.89 5.44 -1.33
CA LEU A 175 -10.54 5.82 -0.89
C LEU A 175 -10.42 7.35 -0.76
N GLU A 176 -10.79 8.09 -1.82
CA GLU A 176 -10.72 9.55 -1.80
C GLU A 176 -11.54 10.15 -0.65
N ARG A 177 -12.78 9.68 -0.43
CA ARG A 177 -13.62 10.13 0.69
C ARG A 177 -12.97 9.87 2.04
N GLN A 178 -12.41 8.69 2.25
CA GLN A 178 -11.80 8.31 3.53
C GLN A 178 -10.49 9.07 3.80
N VAL A 179 -9.66 9.28 2.77
CA VAL A 179 -8.43 10.09 2.91
C VAL A 179 -8.76 11.56 3.19
N ARG A 180 -9.80 12.13 2.57
CA ARG A 180 -10.30 13.47 2.92
C ARG A 180 -10.74 13.52 4.39
N ALA A 181 -11.54 12.54 4.84
CA ALA A 181 -11.96 12.48 6.24
C ALA A 181 -10.77 12.35 7.22
N MET A 182 -9.68 11.68 6.82
CA MET A 182 -8.44 11.62 7.61
C MET A 182 -7.80 13.01 7.74
N LEU A 183 -7.71 13.76 6.65
CA LEU A 183 -7.16 15.13 6.64
C LEU A 183 -8.05 16.11 7.43
N ASP A 184 -9.36 15.96 7.35
CA ASP A 184 -10.33 16.77 8.09
C ASP A 184 -10.41 16.37 9.58
N GLY A 185 -9.72 15.30 9.99
CA GLY A 185 -9.77 14.77 11.36
C GLY A 185 -11.11 14.14 11.76
N THR A 186 -12.00 13.89 10.80
CA THR A 186 -13.35 13.34 11.01
C THR A 186 -13.41 11.83 10.83
N HIS A 187 -12.36 11.21 10.28
CA HIS A 187 -12.32 9.77 10.07
C HIS A 187 -12.37 9.01 11.42
N PRO A 188 -13.22 7.98 11.58
CA PRO A 188 -13.35 7.24 12.84
C PRO A 188 -12.04 6.64 13.37
N ARG A 189 -11.09 6.36 12.47
CA ARG A 189 -9.78 5.79 12.79
C ARG A 189 -8.64 6.82 12.81
N ALA A 190 -8.94 8.13 12.72
CA ALA A 190 -7.91 9.17 12.68
C ALA A 190 -6.92 9.07 13.84
N ARG A 191 -7.42 8.79 15.05
CA ARG A 191 -6.60 8.63 16.24
C ARG A 191 -5.66 7.42 16.17
N SER A 192 -6.15 6.25 15.75
CA SER A 192 -5.38 5.01 15.74
C SER A 192 -4.37 4.99 14.58
N ILE A 193 -4.77 5.46 13.41
CA ILE A 193 -3.90 5.62 12.24
C ILE A 193 -2.81 6.68 12.50
N GLY A 194 -3.15 7.81 13.13
CA GLY A 194 -2.18 8.85 13.48
C GLY A 194 -1.13 8.41 14.53
N ALA A 195 -1.37 7.30 15.24
CA ALA A 195 -0.39 6.68 16.11
C ALA A 195 0.55 5.71 15.37
N ILE A 196 0.28 5.39 14.11
CA ILE A 196 1.06 4.48 13.27
C ILE A 196 1.88 5.25 12.24
N VAL A 197 1.23 6.13 11.48
CA VAL A 197 1.82 6.81 10.33
C VAL A 197 2.86 7.82 10.78
N GLU A 198 4.08 7.66 10.26
CA GLU A 198 5.24 8.44 10.64
C GLU A 198 5.44 9.73 9.83
N GLU A 199 4.95 9.79 8.58
CA GLU A 199 5.11 10.96 7.71
C GLU A 199 3.88 11.89 7.81
N PRO A 200 4.05 13.17 8.24
CA PRO A 200 2.92 14.06 8.54
C PRO A 200 2.11 14.48 7.30
N ASP A 201 2.72 14.44 6.12
CA ASP A 201 2.12 14.81 4.85
C ASP A 201 1.64 13.60 4.03
N TYR A 202 1.73 12.38 4.59
CA TYR A 202 1.44 11.14 3.87
C TYR A 202 0.04 11.12 3.27
N HIS A 203 -1.00 11.39 4.07
CA HIS A 203 -2.39 11.36 3.58
C HIS A 203 -2.67 12.47 2.57
N ALA A 204 -1.97 13.61 2.64
CA ALA A 204 -2.11 14.67 1.66
C ALA A 204 -1.52 14.25 0.30
N ARG A 205 -0.30 13.69 0.29
CA ARG A 205 0.32 13.13 -0.92
C ARG A 205 -0.49 11.98 -1.50
N LEU A 206 -1.05 11.12 -0.64
CA LEU A 206 -1.94 10.04 -1.07
C LEU A 206 -3.20 10.60 -1.75
N LEU A 207 -3.84 11.63 -1.18
CA LEU A 207 -5.02 12.25 -1.78
C LEU A 207 -4.73 12.87 -3.15
N GLU A 208 -3.60 13.57 -3.28
CA GLU A 208 -3.14 14.12 -4.56
C GLU A 208 -2.94 13.02 -5.60
N TYR A 209 -2.28 11.93 -5.21
CA TYR A 209 -2.08 10.78 -6.09
C TYR A 209 -3.39 10.13 -6.49
N VAL A 210 -4.33 9.91 -5.56
CA VAL A 210 -5.64 9.32 -5.86
C VAL A 210 -6.40 10.17 -6.87
N ARG A 211 -6.40 11.50 -6.71
CA ARG A 211 -7.05 12.40 -7.67
C ARG A 211 -6.42 12.34 -9.05
N ALA A 212 -5.09 12.39 -9.12
CA ALA A 212 -4.36 12.28 -10.38
C ALA A 212 -4.62 10.92 -11.06
N PHE A 213 -4.63 9.83 -10.27
CA PHE A 213 -4.89 8.49 -10.77
C PHE A 213 -6.33 8.34 -11.29
N ARG A 214 -7.32 8.93 -10.62
CA ARG A 214 -8.72 8.92 -11.10
C ARG A 214 -8.93 9.72 -12.39
N ASP A 215 -8.13 10.77 -12.61
CA ASP A 215 -8.19 11.61 -13.81
C ASP A 215 -7.51 10.92 -15.01
N ASP A 216 -6.26 10.51 -14.83
CA ASP A 216 -5.50 9.75 -15.84
C ASP A 216 -4.50 8.79 -15.14
N PRO A 217 -4.84 7.50 -15.01
CA PRO A 217 -3.95 6.49 -14.42
C PRO A 217 -2.59 6.38 -15.09
N ARG A 218 -2.48 6.73 -16.39
CA ARG A 218 -1.23 6.63 -17.16
C ARG A 218 -0.31 7.84 -16.94
N ALA A 219 -0.88 9.00 -16.64
CA ALA A 219 -0.13 10.21 -16.34
C ALA A 219 0.13 10.41 -14.83
N ALA A 220 -0.59 9.68 -13.97
CA ALA A 220 -0.41 9.75 -12.53
C ALA A 220 0.95 9.20 -12.10
N HIS A 221 1.69 10.00 -11.33
CA HIS A 221 2.99 9.60 -10.81
C HIS A 221 2.83 9.12 -9.36
N ALA A 222 3.07 7.82 -9.13
CA ALA A 222 2.99 7.25 -7.80
C ALA A 222 4.04 7.89 -6.87
N PRO A 223 3.69 8.23 -5.62
CA PRO A 223 4.65 8.72 -4.63
C PRO A 223 5.49 7.55 -4.10
N VAL A 224 6.40 7.04 -4.93
CA VAL A 224 7.31 5.96 -4.60
C VAL A 224 8.24 6.42 -3.48
N ARG A 225 8.39 5.56 -2.47
CA ARG A 225 9.15 5.85 -1.26
C ARG A 225 10.65 6.06 -1.59
N GLU A 226 11.29 7.00 -0.90
CA GLU A 226 12.67 7.40 -1.18
C GLU A 226 13.68 6.23 -1.15
N ASN A 227 13.57 5.33 -0.17
CA ASN A 227 14.50 4.22 -0.02
C ASN A 227 14.41 3.20 -1.17
N VAL A 228 13.24 3.12 -1.83
CA VAL A 228 13.06 2.33 -3.05
C VAL A 228 13.77 3.00 -4.21
N VAL A 229 13.52 4.29 -4.43
CA VAL A 229 14.12 5.06 -5.53
C VAL A 229 15.65 5.11 -5.42
N ALA A 230 16.18 5.20 -4.20
CA ALA A 230 17.60 5.29 -3.92
C ALA A 230 18.35 3.94 -4.01
N SER A 231 17.66 2.81 -4.21
CA SER A 231 18.24 1.46 -4.18
C SER A 231 18.05 0.74 -5.51
N ASP A 232 19.14 0.47 -6.23
CA ASP A 232 19.12 -0.36 -7.45
C ASP A 232 18.49 -1.73 -7.24
N HIS A 233 18.67 -2.28 -6.03
CA HIS A 233 18.04 -3.53 -5.64
C HIS A 233 16.51 -3.39 -5.60
N PHE A 234 15.98 -2.39 -4.87
CA PHE A 234 14.54 -2.22 -4.73
C PHE A 234 13.87 -1.70 -6.00
N ARG A 235 14.53 -0.84 -6.80
CA ARG A 235 13.98 -0.38 -8.09
C ARG A 235 13.67 -1.53 -9.05
N ARG A 236 14.53 -2.56 -9.10
CA ARG A 236 14.28 -3.73 -9.96
C ARG A 236 13.09 -4.55 -9.48
N ILE A 237 12.94 -4.73 -8.18
CA ILE A 237 11.84 -5.49 -7.58
C ILE A 237 10.53 -4.70 -7.72
N GLU A 238 10.58 -3.38 -7.58
CA GLU A 238 9.46 -2.46 -7.77
C GLU A 238 8.89 -2.53 -9.20
N GLN A 239 9.73 -2.68 -10.23
CA GLN A 239 9.26 -2.89 -11.61
C GLN A 239 8.37 -4.14 -11.76
N THR A 240 8.53 -5.12 -10.87
CA THR A 240 7.68 -6.31 -10.82
C THR A 240 6.49 -6.12 -9.89
N PHE A 241 6.70 -5.71 -8.64
CA PHE A 241 5.65 -5.72 -7.61
C PHE A 241 5.02 -4.34 -7.28
N GLY A 242 5.53 -3.26 -7.87
CA GLY A 242 5.03 -1.90 -7.63
C GLY A 242 3.66 -1.62 -8.25
N THR A 243 3.26 -2.43 -9.24
CA THR A 243 1.96 -2.33 -9.91
C THR A 243 1.29 -3.70 -9.97
N LEU A 244 -0.05 -3.70 -10.01
CA LEU A 244 -0.86 -4.90 -10.11
C LEU A 244 -0.59 -5.68 -11.41
N PRO A 245 -0.48 -5.06 -12.61
CA PRO A 245 -0.13 -5.79 -13.83
C PRO A 245 1.23 -6.48 -13.75
N GLY A 246 2.25 -5.79 -13.24
CA GLY A 246 3.59 -6.38 -13.05
C GLY A 246 3.54 -7.60 -12.13
N ALA A 247 2.84 -7.47 -11.00
CA ALA A 247 2.72 -8.54 -10.02
C ALA A 247 1.98 -9.75 -10.61
N MET A 248 0.90 -9.51 -11.36
CA MET A 248 0.12 -10.60 -11.97
C MET A 248 0.90 -11.33 -13.06
N ARG A 249 1.71 -10.62 -13.88
CA ARG A 249 2.60 -11.28 -14.85
C ARG A 249 3.61 -12.19 -14.16
N TYR A 250 4.19 -11.74 -13.05
CA TYR A 250 5.09 -12.58 -12.26
C TYR A 250 4.36 -13.79 -11.67
N PHE A 251 3.22 -13.59 -11.01
CA PHE A 251 2.44 -14.67 -10.38
C PHE A 251 2.05 -15.72 -11.42
N ALA A 252 1.56 -15.30 -12.58
CA ALA A 252 1.13 -16.20 -13.62
C ALA A 252 2.27 -17.10 -14.15
N ARG A 253 3.55 -16.73 -14.01
CA ARG A 253 4.71 -17.55 -14.40
C ARG A 253 5.17 -18.55 -13.33
N LEU A 254 4.65 -18.47 -12.11
CA LEU A 254 5.03 -19.37 -11.01
C LEU A 254 4.52 -20.81 -11.26
N PRO A 255 5.05 -21.81 -10.55
CA PRO A 255 4.59 -23.19 -10.72
C PRO A 255 3.08 -23.34 -10.47
N THR A 256 2.43 -24.11 -11.34
CA THR A 256 0.99 -24.41 -11.24
C THR A 256 0.69 -25.68 -10.44
N THR A 257 1.71 -26.45 -10.07
CA THR A 257 1.58 -27.71 -9.31
C THR A 257 2.09 -27.54 -7.88
N ALA A 258 1.49 -28.27 -6.94
CA ALA A 258 1.87 -28.21 -5.52
C ALA A 258 3.34 -28.57 -5.30
N LEU A 259 3.85 -29.60 -5.98
CA LEU A 259 5.26 -30.00 -5.89
C LEU A 259 6.19 -28.91 -6.44
N GLY A 260 5.83 -28.28 -7.57
CA GLY A 260 6.59 -27.18 -8.14
C GLY A 260 6.61 -25.97 -7.21
N ALA A 261 5.46 -25.62 -6.62
CA ALA A 261 5.34 -24.54 -5.65
C ALA A 261 6.18 -24.79 -4.39
N ALA A 262 6.11 -26.00 -3.82
CA ALA A 262 6.90 -26.38 -2.66
C ALA A 262 8.41 -26.31 -2.97
N ARG A 263 8.84 -26.84 -4.11
CA ARG A 263 10.24 -26.74 -4.56
C ARG A 263 10.65 -25.28 -4.69
N HIS A 264 9.85 -24.45 -5.36
CA HIS A 264 10.12 -23.03 -5.54
C HIS A 264 10.33 -22.31 -4.21
N LEU A 265 9.39 -22.46 -3.27
CA LEU A 265 9.47 -21.82 -1.95
C LEU A 265 10.68 -22.28 -1.13
N LEU A 266 11.12 -23.53 -1.31
CA LEU A 266 12.28 -24.09 -0.62
C LEU A 266 13.62 -23.73 -1.28
N THR A 267 13.67 -23.52 -2.59
CA THR A 267 14.94 -23.33 -3.32
C THR A 267 15.21 -21.89 -3.73
N VAL A 268 14.18 -21.09 -4.01
CA VAL A 268 14.35 -19.69 -4.43
C VAL A 268 14.59 -18.83 -3.19
N ARG A 269 15.79 -18.25 -3.07
CA ARG A 269 16.22 -17.46 -1.91
C ARG A 269 16.45 -15.98 -2.21
N GLU A 270 16.57 -15.63 -3.49
CA GLU A 270 16.75 -14.26 -3.96
C GLU A 270 15.76 -13.98 -5.09
N PHE A 271 15.41 -12.71 -5.26
CA PHE A 271 14.58 -12.29 -6.38
C PHE A 271 15.34 -12.50 -7.71
N PRO A 272 14.71 -13.08 -8.74
CA PRO A 272 15.38 -13.35 -10.01
C PRO A 272 15.96 -12.08 -10.64
N LYS A 273 17.12 -12.20 -11.29
CA LYS A 273 17.81 -11.08 -11.93
C LYS A 273 17.22 -10.69 -13.29
N GLU A 274 16.37 -11.54 -13.87
CA GLU A 274 15.70 -11.29 -15.15
C GLU A 274 14.44 -10.47 -14.92
N ASN A 275 14.18 -9.48 -15.79
CA ASN A 275 13.00 -8.62 -15.72
C ASN A 275 11.76 -9.37 -16.24
N PHE A 276 10.59 -9.14 -15.62
CA PHE A 276 9.34 -9.84 -15.90
C PHE A 276 8.33 -9.10 -16.78
#